data_AF-A0AAW0AKS8-F1
#
_entry.id   AF-A0AAW0AKS8-F1
#
_cell.length_a   1.000
_cell.length_b   1.000
_cell.length_c   1.000
_cell.angle_alpha   90.00
_cell.angle_beta   90.00
_cell.angle_gamma   90.00
#
_symmetry.space_group_name_H-M   'P 1'
#
loop_
_entity.id
_entity.type
_entity.pdbx_description
1 polymer ?
#
loop_
_entity_poly.entity_id
_entity_poly.type
_entity_poly.pdbx_seq_one_letter_code
_entity_poly.pdbx_strand_id
1 'polypeptide(L)'
;MPPHLLTPSQISAFPARLQRAARLAADVSTPLTSLAHALHDITLECFQSTDTGHDLLLSLLSLIYGVLDPVRLPSEPDTLDVNSFRIAVICAYEVLQLLGFLINHNEILPKVGRVFWPRVWRWVQLMEIHNHYPHTTLPGSSRIPILAMAGHFWRSECTSGFVVQNSPGLGVFVAHAWDDIVALWRQYPDSTSIPHRLTFYAAITEFLRICHYHDSPELFESIVNETGGTDKIAAVLMKYISLLIVDVETADVPRDRSYLIKCLANILLFLRDGHSLWHGLVRAGYIKFITKVVIKLARGPWTAHPLIEQAVVSCLRHLDSIISLNDEYVARALRTDLFTALCCSLRMHVAEDQAVTRILDTVVQATLHYPSIRALASIFPALETVDIRSFSDSYQTEWKSFITLARRRVRLLNQFRSKKISCNAACANPECKILNIKRTELRRCAGCKLALYCSRKCQIMSWSIYNHRSICAGACSDNASEYRSTRFLHFAILRDYHAQKSDLIFNELAYTNFTGRKDFCVLFRHIAGRFLASVVFAEPYKNTIENHPAAGLHAVEIHLVELPNQPIFAIALRTSGTLSMKARILQTVQKISSAEYKDAAKDLARLEVVETYDGDANV
;
A
#
# COMPACT_ATOMS: atom_id res chain seq x y z
N MET A 1 -21.57 -35.78 -25.07
CA MET A 1 -22.55 -36.58 -24.30
C MET A 1 -23.83 -36.67 -25.13
N PRO A 2 -24.38 -37.87 -25.41
CA PRO A 2 -25.70 -38.06 -26.04
C PRO A 2 -26.84 -37.82 -24.99
N PRO A 3 -28.14 -37.84 -25.38
CA PRO A 3 -29.19 -36.96 -24.88
C PRO A 3 -29.68 -37.23 -23.44
N HIS A 4 -30.22 -36.16 -22.84
CA HIS A 4 -31.02 -35.91 -21.63
C HIS A 4 -31.18 -36.95 -20.49
N LEU A 5 -31.12 -38.27 -20.71
CA LEU A 5 -31.38 -39.29 -19.67
C LEU A 5 -30.49 -40.52 -19.83
N LEU A 6 -30.08 -41.13 -18.70
CA LEU A 6 -29.28 -42.35 -18.66
C LEU A 6 -30.04 -43.52 -19.28
N THR A 7 -29.43 -44.25 -20.23
CA THR A 7 -30.03 -45.45 -20.81
C THR A 7 -29.96 -46.63 -19.84
N PRO A 8 -30.86 -47.63 -19.94
CA PRO A 8 -30.77 -48.85 -19.14
C PRO A 8 -29.39 -49.54 -19.23
N SER A 9 -28.76 -49.52 -20.41
CA SER A 9 -27.41 -50.04 -20.61
C SER A 9 -26.35 -49.26 -19.84
N GLN A 10 -26.41 -47.91 -19.85
CA GLN A 10 -25.52 -47.06 -19.05
C GLN A 10 -25.70 -47.31 -17.55
N ILE A 11 -26.94 -47.45 -17.08
CA ILE A 11 -27.25 -47.73 -15.68
C ILE A 11 -26.69 -49.09 -15.26
N SER A 12 -26.82 -50.12 -16.10
CA SER A 12 -26.29 -51.47 -15.77
C SER A 12 -24.76 -51.51 -15.67
N ALA A 13 -24.07 -50.57 -16.32
CA ALA A 13 -22.62 -50.42 -16.25
C ALA A 13 -22.16 -49.70 -14.97
N PHE A 14 -23.06 -49.05 -14.23
CA PHE A 14 -22.69 -48.39 -12.99
C PHE A 14 -22.38 -49.43 -11.89
N PRO A 15 -21.45 -49.12 -10.97
CA PRO A 15 -21.28 -49.88 -9.75
C PRO A 15 -22.63 -50.12 -9.07
N ALA A 16 -22.87 -51.33 -8.53
CA ALA A 16 -24.16 -51.73 -7.97
C ALA A 16 -24.76 -50.67 -7.02
N ARG A 17 -23.89 -50.04 -6.22
CA ARG A 17 -24.21 -48.93 -5.32
C ARG A 17 -24.83 -47.70 -5.98
N LEU A 18 -24.40 -47.32 -7.19
CA LEU A 18 -24.91 -46.15 -7.92
C LEU A 18 -26.14 -46.45 -8.77
N GLN A 19 -26.42 -47.74 -9.07
CA GLN A 19 -27.51 -48.12 -9.97
C GLN A 19 -28.88 -47.64 -9.47
N ARG A 20 -29.11 -47.64 -8.14
CA ARG A 20 -30.36 -47.16 -7.55
C ARG A 20 -30.61 -45.69 -7.88
N ALA A 21 -29.66 -44.81 -7.57
CA ALA A 21 -29.78 -43.39 -7.87
C ALA A 21 -29.86 -43.13 -9.38
N ALA A 22 -29.12 -43.90 -10.19
CA ALA A 22 -29.15 -43.79 -11.64
C ALA A 22 -30.51 -44.14 -12.25
N ARG A 23 -31.20 -45.17 -11.73
CA ARG A 23 -32.58 -45.51 -12.14
C ARG A 23 -33.56 -44.38 -11.77
N LEU A 24 -33.45 -43.86 -10.56
CA LEU A 24 -34.27 -42.74 -10.08
C LEU A 24 -34.02 -41.47 -10.90
N ALA A 25 -32.76 -41.22 -11.29
CA ALA A 25 -32.38 -40.08 -12.12
C ALA A 25 -32.70 -40.26 -13.61
N ALA A 26 -32.96 -41.48 -14.09
CA ALA A 26 -33.39 -41.73 -15.47
C ALA A 26 -34.91 -41.54 -15.64
N ASP A 27 -35.68 -41.72 -14.59
CA ASP A 27 -37.13 -41.53 -14.59
C ASP A 27 -37.50 -40.11 -14.13
N VAL A 28 -37.97 -39.27 -15.05
CA VAL A 28 -38.37 -37.88 -14.77
C VAL A 28 -39.57 -37.83 -13.82
N SER A 29 -40.40 -38.88 -13.78
CA SER A 29 -41.57 -38.96 -12.89
C SER A 29 -41.23 -39.33 -11.44
N THR A 30 -39.99 -39.75 -11.18
CA THR A 30 -39.54 -40.09 -9.84
C THR A 30 -39.58 -38.86 -8.92
N PRO A 31 -40.18 -38.94 -7.71
CA PRO A 31 -40.18 -37.86 -6.74
C PRO A 31 -38.77 -37.44 -6.35
N LEU A 32 -38.53 -36.12 -6.29
CA LEU A 32 -37.24 -35.55 -5.89
C LEU A 32 -36.82 -35.98 -4.47
N THR A 33 -37.76 -36.36 -3.60
CA THR A 33 -37.47 -36.90 -2.25
C THR A 33 -36.69 -38.21 -2.32
N SER A 34 -37.14 -39.14 -3.16
CA SER A 34 -36.51 -40.44 -3.33
C SER A 34 -35.11 -40.29 -3.94
N LEU A 35 -34.97 -39.36 -4.88
CA LEU A 35 -33.69 -39.03 -5.49
C LEU A 35 -32.73 -38.37 -4.49
N ALA A 36 -33.20 -37.40 -3.70
CA ALA A 36 -32.40 -36.73 -2.69
C ALA A 36 -31.86 -37.70 -1.63
N HIS A 37 -32.68 -38.63 -1.13
CA HIS A 37 -32.21 -39.66 -0.19
C HIS A 37 -31.14 -40.56 -0.81
N ALA A 38 -31.34 -41.00 -2.06
CA ALA A 38 -30.37 -41.83 -2.75
C ALA A 38 -29.04 -41.09 -3.02
N LEU A 39 -29.10 -39.79 -3.31
CA LEU A 39 -27.90 -38.97 -3.47
C LEU A 39 -27.18 -38.76 -2.14
N HIS A 40 -27.90 -38.52 -1.05
CA HIS A 40 -27.33 -38.38 0.29
C HIS A 40 -26.55 -39.63 0.71
N ASP A 41 -27.12 -40.82 0.49
CA ASP A 41 -26.44 -42.09 0.76
C ASP A 41 -25.11 -42.19 -0.01
N ILE A 42 -25.12 -41.81 -1.29
CA ILE A 42 -23.92 -41.79 -2.14
C ILE A 42 -22.91 -40.75 -1.65
N THR A 43 -23.37 -39.56 -1.28
CA THR A 43 -22.52 -38.49 -0.74
C THR A 43 -21.76 -38.98 0.49
N LEU A 44 -22.46 -39.58 1.46
CA LEU A 44 -21.85 -40.14 2.66
C LEU A 44 -20.83 -41.24 2.33
N GLU A 45 -21.16 -42.14 1.42
CA GLU A 45 -20.26 -43.20 0.99
C GLU A 45 -19.00 -42.67 0.29
N CYS A 46 -19.16 -41.69 -0.62
CA CYS A 46 -18.05 -41.05 -1.32
C CYS A 46 -17.09 -40.37 -0.34
N PHE A 47 -17.59 -39.69 0.70
CA PHE A 47 -16.73 -39.06 1.70
C PHE A 47 -16.05 -40.05 2.66
N GLN A 48 -16.57 -41.27 2.79
CA GLN A 48 -15.95 -42.33 3.61
C GLN A 48 -14.95 -43.20 2.83
N SER A 49 -15.04 -43.22 1.49
CA SER A 49 -14.19 -44.05 0.65
C SER A 49 -12.84 -43.39 0.36
N THR A 50 -11.76 -44.13 0.56
CA THR A 50 -10.40 -43.73 0.13
C THR A 50 -10.06 -44.15 -1.30
N ASP A 51 -10.92 -44.98 -1.93
CA ASP A 51 -10.70 -45.53 -3.27
C ASP A 51 -11.71 -44.95 -4.27
N THR A 52 -11.24 -43.99 -5.06
CA THR A 52 -12.01 -43.36 -6.13
C THR A 52 -11.48 -43.79 -7.49
N GLY A 53 -11.77 -45.03 -7.88
CA GLY A 53 -11.49 -45.48 -9.25
C GLY A 53 -12.11 -44.56 -10.31
N HIS A 54 -11.41 -44.38 -11.43
CA HIS A 54 -11.82 -43.49 -12.53
C HIS A 54 -13.25 -43.77 -13.03
N ASP A 55 -13.65 -45.05 -13.09
CA ASP A 55 -14.99 -45.46 -13.53
C ASP A 55 -16.10 -44.98 -12.60
N LEU A 56 -15.83 -44.91 -11.29
CA LEU A 56 -16.76 -44.34 -10.32
C LEU A 56 -16.98 -42.86 -10.59
N LEU A 57 -15.91 -42.10 -10.85
CA LEU A 57 -15.97 -40.67 -11.14
C LEU A 57 -16.77 -40.39 -12.42
N LEU A 58 -16.57 -41.18 -13.47
CA LEU A 58 -17.33 -41.08 -14.72
C LEU A 58 -18.83 -41.42 -14.53
N SER A 59 -19.12 -42.44 -13.72
CA SER A 59 -20.48 -42.83 -13.37
C SER A 59 -21.19 -41.74 -12.56
N LEU A 60 -20.50 -41.16 -11.58
CA LEU A 60 -21.00 -40.02 -10.78
C LEU A 60 -21.26 -38.79 -11.65
N LEU A 61 -20.35 -38.44 -12.55
CA LEU A 61 -20.56 -37.34 -13.50
C LEU A 61 -21.81 -37.55 -14.35
N SER A 62 -22.01 -38.75 -14.88
CA SER A 62 -23.16 -39.08 -15.70
C SER A 62 -24.47 -39.01 -14.89
N LEU A 63 -24.46 -39.49 -13.65
CA LEU A 63 -25.57 -39.34 -12.70
C LEU A 63 -25.91 -37.86 -12.46
N ILE A 64 -24.92 -37.08 -12.02
CA ILE A 64 -25.07 -35.66 -11.70
C ILE A 64 -25.62 -34.89 -12.91
N TYR A 65 -25.10 -35.17 -14.11
CA TYR A 65 -25.57 -34.54 -15.33
C TYR A 65 -27.07 -34.74 -15.57
N GLY A 66 -27.57 -35.95 -15.34
CA GLY A 66 -28.98 -36.31 -15.46
C GLY A 66 -29.85 -35.68 -14.35
N VAL A 67 -29.34 -35.62 -13.12
CA VAL A 67 -30.07 -34.96 -12.01
C VAL A 67 -30.20 -33.46 -12.26
N LEU A 68 -29.16 -32.82 -12.78
CA LEU A 68 -29.17 -31.40 -13.10
C LEU A 68 -29.94 -31.06 -14.38
N ASP A 69 -30.65 -32.01 -14.99
CA ASP A 69 -31.42 -31.70 -16.20
C ASP A 69 -32.49 -30.63 -15.90
N PRO A 70 -32.53 -29.54 -16.68
CA PRO A 70 -33.52 -28.48 -16.52
C PRO A 70 -34.97 -28.97 -16.57
N VAL A 71 -35.25 -30.12 -17.20
CA VAL A 71 -36.59 -30.74 -17.20
C VAL A 71 -37.03 -31.14 -15.79
N ARG A 72 -36.09 -31.35 -14.87
CA ARG A 72 -36.35 -31.64 -13.45
C ARG A 72 -36.55 -30.38 -12.60
N LEU A 73 -36.27 -29.20 -13.14
CA LEU A 73 -36.62 -27.96 -12.47
C LEU A 73 -38.14 -27.81 -12.48
N PRO A 74 -38.76 -27.52 -11.35
CA PRO A 74 -40.19 -27.25 -11.33
C PRO A 74 -40.51 -26.01 -12.18
N SER A 75 -41.57 -26.12 -12.99
CA SER A 75 -41.85 -25.25 -14.13
C SER A 75 -42.24 -23.82 -13.74
N GLU A 76 -42.73 -23.61 -12.51
CA GLU A 76 -43.21 -22.32 -12.01
C GLU A 76 -42.86 -22.15 -10.51
N PRO A 77 -42.13 -21.09 -10.14
CA PRO A 77 -41.79 -20.76 -8.75
C PRO A 77 -43.01 -20.58 -7.83
N ASP A 78 -44.11 -20.04 -8.38
CA ASP A 78 -45.26 -19.58 -7.59
C ASP A 78 -46.28 -20.69 -7.30
N THR A 79 -46.17 -21.84 -7.95
CA THR A 79 -47.12 -22.97 -7.79
C THR A 79 -46.58 -24.12 -6.95
N LEU A 80 -45.30 -24.06 -6.56
CA LEU A 80 -44.70 -25.06 -5.70
C LEU A 80 -45.16 -24.90 -4.26
N ASP A 81 -45.63 -25.99 -3.66
CA ASP A 81 -45.71 -26.05 -2.22
C ASP A 81 -44.28 -25.94 -1.62
N VAL A 82 -44.19 -25.31 -0.45
CA VAL A 82 -42.92 -25.04 0.24
C VAL A 82 -42.10 -26.32 0.47
N ASN A 83 -42.74 -27.48 0.64
CA ASN A 83 -42.04 -28.75 0.83
C ASN A 83 -41.42 -29.24 -0.47
N SER A 84 -42.14 -29.22 -1.59
CA SER A 84 -41.62 -29.59 -2.91
C SER A 84 -40.40 -28.75 -3.29
N PHE A 85 -40.46 -27.44 -3.02
CA PHE A 85 -39.32 -26.55 -3.20
C PHE A 85 -38.14 -26.93 -2.29
N ARG A 86 -38.39 -27.11 -0.99
CA ARG A 86 -37.36 -27.53 -0.02
C ARG A 86 -36.68 -28.84 -0.45
N ILE A 87 -37.44 -29.80 -0.98
CA ILE A 87 -36.93 -31.07 -1.48
C ILE A 87 -36.04 -30.86 -2.71
N ALA A 88 -36.44 -30.00 -3.65
CA ALA A 88 -35.64 -29.62 -4.81
C ALA A 88 -34.30 -28.99 -4.39
N VAL A 89 -34.32 -28.12 -3.38
CA VAL A 89 -33.12 -27.50 -2.79
C VAL A 89 -32.20 -28.54 -2.14
N ILE A 90 -32.74 -29.48 -1.37
CA ILE A 90 -31.95 -30.58 -0.77
C ILE A 90 -31.31 -31.43 -1.87
N CYS A 91 -32.07 -31.79 -2.92
CA CYS A 91 -31.55 -32.54 -4.06
C CYS A 91 -30.40 -31.79 -4.74
N ALA A 92 -30.58 -30.49 -5.03
CA ALA A 92 -29.54 -29.64 -5.61
C ALA A 92 -28.30 -29.56 -4.72
N TYR A 93 -28.48 -29.43 -3.41
CA TYR A 93 -27.39 -29.40 -2.45
C TYR A 93 -26.58 -30.69 -2.45
N GLU A 94 -27.22 -31.87 -2.42
CA GLU A 94 -26.53 -33.16 -2.48
C GLU A 94 -25.73 -33.30 -3.78
N VAL A 95 -26.31 -32.88 -4.91
CA VAL A 95 -25.60 -32.86 -6.19
C VAL A 95 -24.38 -31.95 -6.15
N LEU A 96 -24.50 -30.76 -5.56
CA LEU A 96 -23.40 -29.81 -5.43
C LEU A 96 -22.29 -30.33 -4.52
N GLN A 97 -22.62 -31.09 -3.48
CA GLN A 97 -21.65 -31.77 -2.63
C GLN A 97 -20.89 -32.85 -3.41
N LEU A 98 -21.60 -33.67 -4.19
CA LEU A 98 -20.97 -34.66 -5.08
C LEU A 98 -20.08 -33.99 -6.14
N LEU A 99 -20.48 -32.84 -6.70
CA LEU A 99 -19.63 -32.06 -7.59
C LEU A 99 -18.39 -31.53 -6.88
N GLY A 100 -18.53 -31.03 -5.65
CA GLY A 100 -17.42 -30.62 -4.79
C GLY A 100 -16.41 -31.77 -4.58
N PHE A 101 -16.92 -32.97 -4.31
CA PHE A 101 -16.12 -34.18 -4.22
C PHE A 101 -15.36 -34.47 -5.53
N LEU A 102 -16.03 -34.39 -6.69
CA LEU A 102 -15.38 -34.60 -7.98
C LEU A 102 -14.30 -33.55 -8.28
N ILE A 103 -14.50 -32.30 -7.88
CA ILE A 103 -13.52 -31.21 -8.06
C ILE A 103 -12.21 -31.53 -7.37
N ASN A 104 -12.28 -32.11 -6.16
CA ASN A 104 -11.09 -32.51 -5.43
C ASN A 104 -10.29 -33.63 -6.14
N HIS A 105 -10.92 -34.37 -7.07
CA HIS A 105 -10.29 -35.44 -7.86
C HIS A 105 -9.84 -34.97 -9.27
N ASN A 106 -9.98 -33.66 -9.56
CA ASN A 106 -9.28 -32.79 -10.53
C ASN A 106 -9.10 -33.19 -12.03
N GLU A 107 -9.19 -34.45 -12.44
CA GLU A 107 -8.77 -34.85 -13.80
C GLU A 107 -9.85 -34.68 -14.88
N ILE A 108 -11.13 -34.73 -14.53
CA ILE A 108 -12.22 -34.87 -15.50
C ILE A 108 -13.01 -33.56 -15.71
N LEU A 109 -13.12 -32.73 -14.67
CA LEU A 109 -14.02 -31.57 -14.64
C LEU A 109 -13.69 -30.43 -15.61
N PRO A 110 -12.41 -30.05 -15.84
CA PRO A 110 -12.06 -29.01 -16.81
C PRO A 110 -12.68 -29.22 -18.19
N LYS A 111 -12.76 -30.49 -18.63
CA LYS A 111 -13.23 -30.89 -19.96
C LYS A 111 -14.76 -30.85 -20.11
N VAL A 112 -15.50 -30.92 -19.00
CA VAL A 112 -16.97 -31.00 -19.01
C VAL A 112 -17.65 -29.72 -18.52
N GLY A 113 -16.89 -28.77 -17.96
CA GLY A 113 -17.42 -27.53 -17.38
C GLY A 113 -18.35 -26.75 -18.31
N ARG A 114 -18.02 -26.61 -19.60
CA ARG A 114 -18.87 -25.94 -20.62
C ARG A 114 -20.29 -26.51 -20.69
N VAL A 115 -20.44 -27.82 -20.52
CA VAL A 115 -21.75 -28.51 -20.65
C VAL A 115 -22.46 -28.58 -19.30
N PHE A 116 -21.71 -28.75 -18.21
CA PHE A 116 -22.27 -28.87 -16.86
C PHE A 116 -22.70 -27.52 -16.30
N TRP A 117 -21.89 -26.48 -16.47
CA TRP A 117 -22.11 -25.20 -15.80
C TRP A 117 -23.49 -24.57 -16.08
N PRO A 118 -24.00 -24.52 -17.34
CA PRO A 118 -25.34 -23.99 -17.60
C PRO A 118 -26.45 -24.72 -16.84
N ARG A 119 -26.29 -26.04 -16.62
CA ARG A 119 -27.26 -26.83 -15.85
C ARG A 119 -27.16 -26.48 -14.38
N VAL A 120 -25.96 -26.48 -13.81
CA VAL A 120 -25.76 -26.08 -12.41
C VAL A 120 -26.30 -24.66 -12.18
N TRP A 121 -25.98 -23.72 -13.07
CA TRP A 121 -26.37 -22.32 -12.92
C TRP A 121 -27.88 -22.14 -12.85
N ARG A 122 -28.67 -22.89 -13.63
CA ARG A 122 -30.15 -22.84 -13.53
C ARG A 122 -30.66 -23.26 -12.15
N TRP A 123 -30.05 -24.27 -11.54
CA TRP A 123 -30.37 -24.66 -10.16
C TRP A 123 -29.95 -23.58 -9.16
N VAL A 124 -28.80 -22.94 -9.35
CA VAL A 124 -28.37 -21.80 -8.52
C VAL A 124 -29.35 -20.63 -8.61
N GLN A 125 -29.80 -20.28 -9.81
CA GLN A 125 -30.79 -19.23 -10.02
C GLN A 125 -32.12 -19.55 -9.32
N LEU A 126 -32.59 -20.79 -9.42
CA LEU A 126 -33.77 -21.24 -8.67
C LEU A 126 -33.57 -21.07 -7.16
N MET A 127 -32.42 -21.50 -6.63
CA MET A 127 -32.13 -21.37 -5.20
C MET A 127 -32.08 -19.91 -4.74
N GLU A 128 -31.51 -18.99 -5.54
CA GLU A 128 -31.43 -17.57 -5.21
C GLU A 128 -32.81 -16.88 -5.21
N ILE A 129 -33.67 -17.17 -6.18
CA ILE A 129 -35.04 -16.60 -6.25
C ILE A 129 -35.83 -16.85 -4.95
N HIS A 130 -35.61 -18.02 -4.35
CA HIS A 130 -36.34 -18.46 -3.16
C HIS A 130 -35.55 -18.31 -1.86
N ASN A 131 -34.36 -17.70 -1.87
CA ASN A 131 -33.60 -17.47 -0.64
C ASN A 131 -34.29 -16.49 0.33
N HIS A 132 -35.33 -15.77 -0.13
CA HIS A 132 -36.14 -14.87 0.69
C HIS A 132 -37.13 -15.58 1.62
N TYR A 133 -37.38 -16.88 1.44
CA TYR A 133 -38.30 -17.62 2.30
C TYR A 133 -37.58 -18.05 3.60
N PRO A 134 -38.04 -17.61 4.79
CA PRO A 134 -37.32 -17.79 6.05
C PRO A 134 -37.18 -19.26 6.49
N HIS A 135 -37.95 -20.18 5.88
CA HIS A 135 -37.91 -21.62 6.17
C HIS A 135 -37.09 -22.42 5.15
N THR A 136 -36.60 -21.78 4.09
CA THR A 136 -35.85 -22.43 3.01
C THR A 136 -34.50 -21.76 2.78
N THR A 137 -34.06 -20.90 3.71
CA THR A 137 -32.70 -20.36 3.69
C THR A 137 -31.75 -21.55 3.64
N LEU A 138 -31.11 -21.68 2.49
CA LEU A 138 -30.02 -22.60 2.31
C LEU A 138 -29.04 -22.39 3.47
N PRO A 139 -28.51 -23.46 4.08
CA PRO A 139 -27.39 -23.29 4.99
C PRO A 139 -26.33 -22.46 4.25
N GLY A 140 -25.81 -21.38 4.85
CA GLY A 140 -24.82 -20.52 4.16
C GLY A 140 -23.62 -21.31 3.62
N SER A 141 -23.36 -22.50 4.19
CA SER A 141 -22.38 -23.47 3.71
C SER A 141 -22.65 -24.02 2.30
N SER A 142 -23.89 -24.07 1.82
CA SER A 142 -24.26 -24.57 0.50
C SER A 142 -23.76 -23.71 -0.67
N ARG A 143 -23.53 -22.43 -0.42
CA ARG A 143 -22.96 -21.52 -1.41
C ARG A 143 -21.45 -21.75 -1.61
N ILE A 144 -20.79 -22.38 -0.64
CA ILE A 144 -19.34 -22.65 -0.69
C ILE A 144 -19.00 -23.62 -1.85
N PRO A 145 -19.63 -24.81 -1.98
CA PRO A 145 -19.41 -25.69 -3.13
C PRO A 145 -19.64 -25.03 -4.49
N ILE A 146 -20.69 -24.19 -4.60
CA ILE A 146 -21.02 -23.49 -5.85
C ILE A 146 -19.89 -22.51 -6.22
N LEU A 147 -19.43 -21.69 -5.26
CA LEU A 147 -18.32 -20.76 -5.48
C LEU A 147 -17.03 -21.50 -5.83
N ALA A 148 -16.71 -22.58 -5.10
CA ALA A 148 -15.51 -23.38 -5.35
C ALA A 148 -15.51 -23.98 -6.76
N MET A 149 -16.67 -24.49 -7.19
CA MET A 149 -16.87 -25.03 -8.53
C MET A 149 -16.79 -23.95 -9.62
N ALA A 150 -17.41 -22.80 -9.40
CA ALA A 150 -17.34 -21.68 -10.33
C ALA A 150 -15.87 -21.25 -10.54
N GLY A 151 -15.11 -21.09 -9.45
CA GLY A 151 -13.68 -20.81 -9.51
C GLY A 151 -12.87 -21.91 -10.21
N HIS A 152 -13.22 -23.18 -9.98
CA HIS A 152 -12.56 -24.31 -10.63
C HIS A 152 -12.81 -24.36 -12.15
N PHE A 153 -14.07 -24.23 -12.59
CA PHE A 153 -14.40 -24.17 -14.02
C PHE A 153 -13.82 -22.94 -14.69
N TRP A 154 -13.72 -21.83 -13.97
CA TRP A 154 -13.08 -20.64 -14.50
C TRP A 154 -11.58 -20.84 -14.75
N ARG A 155 -10.86 -21.47 -13.82
CA ARG A 155 -9.42 -21.77 -13.97
C ARG A 155 -9.11 -22.68 -15.15
N SER A 156 -10.04 -23.54 -15.55
CA SER A 156 -9.78 -24.43 -16.68
C SER A 156 -9.49 -23.60 -17.93
N GLU A 157 -8.38 -23.89 -18.62
CA GLU A 157 -7.91 -23.20 -19.85
C GLU A 157 -8.88 -23.35 -21.06
N CYS A 158 -10.13 -23.74 -20.80
CA CYS A 158 -11.13 -24.10 -21.75
C CYS A 158 -12.23 -23.03 -21.85
N THR A 159 -13.05 -23.16 -22.89
CA THR A 159 -14.34 -22.47 -23.09
C THR A 159 -15.27 -22.44 -21.87
N SER A 160 -15.10 -23.33 -20.88
CA SER A 160 -15.85 -23.35 -19.63
C SER A 160 -15.76 -22.01 -18.88
N GLY A 161 -14.56 -21.40 -18.81
CA GLY A 161 -14.37 -20.14 -18.09
C GLY A 161 -15.28 -19.05 -18.63
N PHE A 162 -15.29 -18.86 -19.95
CA PHE A 162 -16.18 -17.91 -20.64
C PHE A 162 -17.66 -18.10 -20.28
N VAL A 163 -18.16 -19.34 -20.24
CA VAL A 163 -19.55 -19.61 -19.88
C VAL A 163 -19.84 -19.21 -18.43
N VAL A 164 -18.90 -19.45 -17.52
CA VAL A 164 -19.02 -19.02 -16.12
C VAL A 164 -19.08 -17.49 -16.04
N GLN A 165 -18.12 -16.77 -16.64
CA GLN A 165 -18.07 -15.29 -16.54
C GLN A 165 -19.35 -14.63 -17.07
N ASN A 166 -19.90 -15.17 -18.16
CA ASN A 166 -21.07 -14.61 -18.83
C ASN A 166 -22.41 -15.12 -18.26
N SER A 167 -22.38 -15.81 -17.11
CA SER A 167 -23.59 -16.30 -16.47
C SER A 167 -24.38 -15.14 -15.84
N PRO A 168 -25.64 -14.88 -16.27
CA PRO A 168 -26.42 -13.77 -15.77
C PRO A 168 -26.66 -13.87 -14.26
N GLY A 169 -26.35 -12.79 -13.54
CA GLY A 169 -26.49 -12.72 -12.09
C GLY A 169 -25.33 -13.34 -11.30
N LEU A 170 -24.23 -13.76 -11.94
CA LEU A 170 -23.10 -14.33 -11.20
C LEU A 170 -22.49 -13.35 -10.19
N GLY A 171 -22.33 -12.07 -10.57
CA GLY A 171 -21.84 -11.04 -9.65
C GLY A 171 -22.73 -10.87 -8.43
N VAL A 172 -24.05 -10.86 -8.61
CA VAL A 172 -25.06 -10.82 -7.54
C VAL A 172 -24.89 -12.00 -6.59
N PHE A 173 -24.81 -13.22 -7.15
CA PHE A 173 -24.65 -14.44 -6.37
C PHE A 173 -23.37 -14.42 -5.55
N VAL A 174 -22.23 -14.05 -6.15
CA VAL A 174 -20.94 -13.97 -5.46
C VAL A 174 -21.01 -12.94 -4.33
N ALA A 175 -21.61 -11.77 -4.58
CA ALA A 175 -21.80 -10.72 -3.58
C ALA A 175 -22.60 -11.21 -2.36
N HIS A 176 -23.76 -11.82 -2.59
CA HIS A 176 -24.62 -12.36 -1.53
C HIS A 176 -23.94 -13.52 -0.79
N ALA A 177 -23.34 -14.45 -1.53
CA ALA A 177 -22.62 -15.58 -0.94
C ALA A 177 -21.49 -15.09 -0.03
N TRP A 178 -20.76 -14.06 -0.44
CA TRP A 178 -19.67 -13.52 0.35
C TRP A 178 -20.16 -12.87 1.65
N ASP A 179 -21.15 -11.98 1.58
CA ASP A 179 -21.65 -11.29 2.79
C ASP A 179 -22.30 -12.29 3.78
N ASP A 180 -23.12 -13.22 3.28
CA ASP A 180 -23.80 -14.21 4.12
C ASP A 180 -22.82 -15.14 4.83
N ILE A 181 -21.77 -15.60 4.15
CA ILE A 181 -20.77 -16.50 4.75
C ILE A 181 -19.93 -15.76 5.79
N VAL A 182 -19.54 -14.52 5.51
CA VAL A 182 -18.83 -13.67 6.48
C VAL A 182 -19.69 -13.36 7.71
N ALA A 183 -21.01 -13.13 7.51
CA ALA A 183 -21.95 -12.94 8.60
C ALA A 183 -22.12 -14.21 9.44
N LEU A 184 -22.29 -15.36 8.80
CA LEU A 184 -22.47 -16.65 9.45
C LEU A 184 -21.28 -17.00 10.36
N TRP A 185 -20.06 -16.85 9.88
CA TRP A 185 -18.86 -17.16 10.67
C TRP A 185 -18.63 -16.21 11.83
N ARG A 186 -19.10 -14.95 11.71
CA ARG A 186 -19.07 -14.02 12.83
C ARG A 186 -20.04 -14.42 13.93
N GLN A 187 -21.22 -14.93 13.54
CA GLN A 187 -22.22 -15.38 14.49
C GLN A 187 -21.84 -16.70 15.16
N TYR A 188 -21.16 -17.59 14.43
CA TYR A 188 -20.84 -18.93 14.89
C TYR A 188 -19.38 -19.34 14.58
N PRO A 189 -18.39 -18.72 15.24
CA PRO A 189 -16.97 -18.92 14.94
C PRO A 189 -16.51 -20.38 15.11
N ASP A 190 -17.15 -21.15 16.01
CA ASP A 190 -16.79 -22.54 16.30
C ASP A 190 -17.59 -23.57 15.48
N SER A 191 -18.66 -23.14 14.78
CA SER A 191 -19.61 -24.07 14.14
C SER A 191 -19.13 -24.66 12.82
N THR A 192 -18.18 -24.01 12.15
CA THR A 192 -17.71 -24.44 10.83
C THR A 192 -16.33 -25.04 10.95
N SER A 193 -16.17 -26.28 10.46
CA SER A 193 -14.87 -26.90 10.41
C SER A 193 -13.91 -26.09 9.51
N ILE A 194 -12.64 -26.02 9.93
CA ILE A 194 -11.56 -25.33 9.20
C ILE A 194 -11.55 -25.68 7.69
N PRO A 195 -11.74 -26.96 7.26
CA PRO A 195 -11.80 -27.31 5.84
C PRO A 195 -12.83 -26.53 5.03
N HIS A 196 -14.05 -26.32 5.55
CA HIS A 196 -15.08 -25.55 4.83
C HIS A 196 -14.67 -24.09 4.68
N ARG A 197 -14.02 -23.52 5.71
CA ARG A 197 -13.50 -22.16 5.65
C ARG A 197 -12.40 -22.04 4.60
N LEU A 198 -11.47 -22.99 4.57
CA LEU A 198 -10.40 -23.06 3.56
C LEU A 198 -10.96 -23.09 2.13
N THR A 199 -11.97 -23.92 1.87
CA THR A 199 -12.60 -24.01 0.54
C THR A 199 -13.24 -22.69 0.13
N PHE A 200 -13.90 -21.99 1.06
CA PHE A 200 -14.46 -20.68 0.77
C PHE A 200 -13.38 -19.62 0.54
N TYR A 201 -12.35 -19.58 1.40
CA TYR A 201 -11.21 -18.67 1.22
C TYR A 201 -10.56 -18.88 -0.15
N ALA A 202 -10.40 -20.13 -0.56
CA ALA A 202 -9.90 -20.51 -1.87
C ALA A 202 -10.76 -19.95 -3.00
N ALA A 203 -12.08 -20.14 -2.89
CA ALA A 203 -13.03 -19.76 -3.92
C ALA A 203 -13.07 -18.24 -4.11
N ILE A 204 -13.24 -17.47 -3.04
CA ILE A 204 -13.28 -16.00 -3.11
C ILE A 204 -11.94 -15.45 -3.59
N THR A 205 -10.82 -15.93 -3.04
CA THR A 205 -9.49 -15.51 -3.48
C THR A 205 -9.31 -15.77 -4.97
N GLU A 206 -9.81 -16.90 -5.46
CA GLU A 206 -9.72 -17.23 -6.87
C GLU A 206 -10.58 -16.31 -7.74
N PHE A 207 -11.81 -16.02 -7.34
CA PHE A 207 -12.67 -15.05 -8.02
C PHE A 207 -12.02 -13.67 -8.11
N LEU A 208 -11.42 -13.20 -7.02
CA LEU A 208 -10.69 -11.93 -7.01
C LEU A 208 -9.49 -11.97 -7.96
N ARG A 209 -8.66 -13.01 -7.86
CA ARG A 209 -7.52 -13.23 -8.75
C ARG A 209 -7.98 -13.18 -10.21
N ILE A 210 -9.06 -13.87 -10.52
CA ILE A 210 -9.64 -13.90 -11.85
C ILE A 210 -10.05 -12.52 -12.35
N CYS A 211 -10.78 -11.76 -11.52
CA CYS A 211 -11.23 -10.41 -11.88
C CYS A 211 -10.04 -9.50 -12.21
N HIS A 212 -8.90 -9.72 -11.56
CA HIS A 212 -7.69 -8.94 -11.77
C HIS A 212 -6.85 -9.39 -12.99
N TYR A 213 -6.68 -10.70 -13.22
CA TYR A 213 -5.77 -11.18 -14.26
C TYR A 213 -6.41 -11.47 -15.62
N HIS A 214 -7.74 -11.67 -15.67
CA HIS A 214 -8.43 -12.04 -16.91
C HIS A 214 -9.17 -10.86 -17.57
N ASP A 215 -8.79 -9.61 -17.25
CA ASP A 215 -9.38 -8.39 -17.80
C ASP A 215 -10.91 -8.46 -17.85
N SER A 216 -11.54 -8.91 -16.75
CA SER A 216 -12.99 -8.98 -16.62
C SER A 216 -13.50 -7.92 -15.63
N PRO A 217 -13.24 -6.61 -15.86
CA PRO A 217 -13.63 -5.55 -14.94
C PRO A 217 -15.16 -5.50 -14.76
N GLU A 218 -15.94 -5.93 -15.76
CA GLU A 218 -17.40 -5.89 -15.72
C GLU A 218 -17.99 -6.81 -14.66
N LEU A 219 -17.40 -8.00 -14.45
CA LEU A 219 -17.85 -8.89 -13.38
C LEU A 219 -17.55 -8.28 -12.01
N PHE A 220 -16.36 -7.71 -11.86
CA PHE A 220 -16.00 -7.07 -10.61
C PHE A 220 -16.89 -5.86 -10.31
N GLU A 221 -17.16 -5.02 -11.32
CA GLU A 221 -18.12 -3.92 -11.22
C GLU A 221 -19.53 -4.41 -10.90
N SER A 222 -19.98 -5.53 -11.47
CA SER A 222 -21.25 -6.16 -11.09
C SER A 222 -21.24 -6.53 -9.61
N ILE A 223 -20.20 -7.19 -9.08
CA ILE A 223 -20.10 -7.50 -7.64
C ILE A 223 -20.14 -6.22 -6.79
N VAL A 224 -19.44 -5.16 -7.20
CA VAL A 224 -19.44 -3.86 -6.52
C VAL A 224 -20.83 -3.23 -6.52
N ASN A 225 -21.54 -3.24 -7.64
CA ASN A 225 -22.86 -2.64 -7.75
C ASN A 225 -23.89 -3.41 -6.90
N GLU A 226 -23.85 -4.73 -6.94
CA GLU A 226 -24.80 -5.60 -6.24
C GLU A 226 -24.57 -5.63 -4.73
N THR A 227 -23.31 -5.51 -4.28
CA THR A 227 -23.03 -5.27 -2.85
C THR A 227 -23.47 -3.89 -2.37
N GLY A 228 -23.91 -3.00 -3.26
CA GLY A 228 -24.36 -1.64 -2.96
C GLY A 228 -23.24 -0.60 -2.91
N GLY A 229 -22.20 -0.80 -3.72
CA GLY A 229 -21.12 0.16 -3.97
C GLY A 229 -19.79 -0.19 -3.30
N THR A 230 -18.75 0.55 -3.69
CA THR A 230 -17.34 0.32 -3.28
C THR A 230 -17.13 0.30 -1.77
N ASP A 231 -17.90 1.09 -1.00
CA ASP A 231 -17.80 1.14 0.46
C ASP A 231 -18.27 -0.16 1.13
N LYS A 232 -19.37 -0.75 0.65
CA LYS A 232 -19.94 -1.95 1.25
C LYS A 232 -19.06 -3.17 0.97
N ILE A 233 -18.63 -3.37 -0.27
CA ILE A 233 -17.68 -4.45 -0.60
C ILE A 233 -16.34 -4.26 0.10
N ALA A 234 -15.84 -3.03 0.26
CA ALA A 234 -14.63 -2.79 1.05
C ALA A 234 -14.82 -3.21 2.51
N ALA A 235 -15.99 -2.95 3.11
CA ALA A 235 -16.30 -3.41 4.46
C ALA A 235 -16.41 -4.95 4.55
N VAL A 236 -17.00 -5.61 3.56
CA VAL A 236 -17.06 -7.08 3.46
C VAL A 236 -15.66 -7.67 3.35
N LEU A 237 -14.83 -7.12 2.47
CA LEU A 237 -13.45 -7.55 2.27
C LEU A 237 -12.61 -7.36 3.55
N MET A 238 -12.78 -6.25 4.26
CA MET A 238 -12.14 -6.00 5.56
C MET A 238 -12.51 -7.05 6.61
N LYS A 239 -13.80 -7.41 6.72
CA LYS A 239 -14.26 -8.47 7.62
C LYS A 239 -13.66 -9.82 7.21
N TYR A 240 -13.65 -10.12 5.92
CA TYR A 240 -13.12 -11.36 5.37
C TYR A 240 -11.62 -11.53 5.66
N ILE A 241 -10.80 -10.50 5.41
CA ILE A 241 -9.36 -10.55 5.74
C ILE A 241 -9.17 -10.67 7.26
N SER A 242 -10.03 -10.04 8.07
CA SER A 242 -9.97 -10.16 9.53
C SER A 242 -10.21 -11.59 10.00
N LEU A 243 -11.21 -12.28 9.45
CA LEU A 243 -11.50 -13.69 9.73
C LEU A 243 -10.35 -14.60 9.28
N LEU A 244 -9.82 -14.36 8.08
CA LEU A 244 -8.69 -15.11 7.54
C LEU A 244 -7.46 -15.06 8.45
N ILE A 245 -7.17 -13.89 9.05
CA ILE A 245 -6.05 -13.73 9.98
C ILE A 245 -6.28 -14.50 11.29
N VAL A 246 -7.50 -14.47 11.83
CA VAL A 246 -7.84 -15.27 13.01
C VAL A 246 -7.62 -16.74 12.71
N ASP A 247 -8.07 -17.21 11.55
CA ASP A 247 -7.86 -18.60 11.13
C ASP A 247 -6.38 -18.96 10.93
N VAL A 248 -5.55 -18.04 10.40
CA VAL A 248 -4.10 -18.26 10.30
C VAL A 248 -3.48 -18.51 11.68
N GLU A 249 -3.97 -17.85 12.72
CA GLU A 249 -3.44 -18.01 14.08
C GLU A 249 -3.92 -19.27 14.78
N THR A 250 -5.19 -19.62 14.58
CA THR A 250 -5.81 -20.76 15.25
C THR A 250 -5.65 -22.06 14.50
N ALA A 251 -5.17 -22.04 13.24
CA ALA A 251 -4.95 -23.26 12.48
C ALA A 251 -3.84 -24.08 13.11
N ASP A 252 -4.18 -25.23 13.70
CA ASP A 252 -3.20 -26.15 14.31
C ASP A 252 -2.35 -26.89 13.26
N VAL A 253 -2.95 -27.19 12.11
CA VAL A 253 -2.32 -27.95 11.04
C VAL A 253 -1.44 -27.03 10.18
N PRO A 254 -0.12 -27.30 10.07
CA PRO A 254 0.78 -26.46 9.28
C PRO A 254 0.34 -26.26 7.82
N ARG A 255 -0.20 -27.32 7.19
CA ARG A 255 -0.69 -27.28 5.81
C ARG A 255 -1.84 -26.28 5.61
N ASP A 256 -2.83 -26.32 6.51
CA ASP A 256 -3.99 -25.42 6.48
C ASP A 256 -3.54 -23.98 6.67
N ARG A 257 -2.62 -23.77 7.61
CA ARG A 257 -2.01 -22.45 7.85
C ARG A 257 -1.30 -21.90 6.61
N SER A 258 -0.42 -22.69 5.98
CA SER A 258 0.26 -22.29 4.73
C SER A 258 -0.74 -21.91 3.63
N TYR A 259 -1.86 -22.63 3.56
CA TYR A 259 -2.92 -22.35 2.59
C TYR A 259 -3.65 -21.03 2.88
N LEU A 260 -3.99 -20.76 4.14
CA LEU A 260 -4.60 -19.50 4.56
C LEU A 260 -3.69 -18.31 4.28
N ILE A 261 -2.38 -18.45 4.55
CA ILE A 261 -1.38 -17.42 4.23
C ILE A 261 -1.31 -17.18 2.72
N LYS A 262 -1.37 -18.23 1.89
CA LYS A 262 -1.45 -18.09 0.44
C LYS A 262 -2.70 -17.33 -0.01
N CYS A 263 -3.85 -17.62 0.59
CA CYS A 263 -5.08 -16.87 0.33
C CYS A 263 -4.91 -15.39 0.67
N LEU A 264 -4.35 -15.10 1.84
CA LEU A 264 -4.08 -13.74 2.30
C LEU A 264 -3.16 -13.00 1.31
N ALA A 265 -2.04 -13.61 0.92
CA ALA A 265 -1.11 -13.04 -0.03
C ALA A 265 -1.78 -12.73 -1.38
N ASN A 266 -2.62 -13.63 -1.89
CA ASN A 266 -3.34 -13.43 -3.15
C ASN A 266 -4.39 -12.31 -3.06
N ILE A 267 -5.13 -12.20 -1.95
CA ILE A 267 -6.08 -11.10 -1.73
C ILE A 267 -5.34 -9.76 -1.66
N LEU A 268 -4.18 -9.74 -1.02
CA LEU A 268 -3.33 -8.55 -1.00
C LEU A 268 -2.89 -8.23 -2.43
N LEU A 269 -2.32 -9.19 -3.17
CA LEU A 269 -1.94 -8.97 -4.57
C LEU A 269 -3.09 -8.46 -5.44
N PHE A 270 -4.33 -8.94 -5.23
CA PHE A 270 -5.52 -8.41 -5.90
C PHE A 270 -5.77 -6.92 -5.61
N LEU A 271 -5.56 -6.51 -4.36
CA LEU A 271 -5.69 -5.11 -3.93
C LEU A 271 -4.54 -4.22 -4.42
N ARG A 272 -3.65 -4.71 -5.27
CA ARG A 272 -2.48 -3.96 -5.73
C ARG A 272 -2.89 -3.05 -6.89
N ASP A 273 -2.21 -1.92 -7.03
CA ASP A 273 -2.26 -0.99 -8.18
C ASP A 273 -3.65 -0.37 -8.46
N GLY A 274 -3.98 0.75 -7.78
CA GLY A 274 -4.99 1.70 -8.26
C GLY A 274 -6.46 1.24 -8.28
N HIS A 275 -6.77 0.10 -7.68
CA HIS A 275 -8.10 -0.46 -7.61
C HIS A 275 -9.19 0.51 -7.08
N SER A 276 -10.37 0.53 -7.70
CA SER A 276 -11.49 1.44 -7.35
C SER A 276 -11.96 1.33 -5.88
N LEU A 277 -11.60 0.25 -5.20
CA LEU A 277 -11.89 0.02 -3.78
C LEU A 277 -11.02 0.82 -2.80
N TRP A 278 -9.90 1.41 -3.22
CA TRP A 278 -8.95 2.03 -2.28
C TRP A 278 -9.59 3.05 -1.35
N HIS A 279 -10.43 3.93 -1.89
CA HIS A 279 -11.12 4.93 -1.07
C HIS A 279 -12.08 4.29 -0.06
N GLY A 280 -12.82 3.26 -0.47
CA GLY A 280 -13.72 2.52 0.42
C GLY A 280 -12.95 1.77 1.51
N LEU A 281 -11.84 1.12 1.16
CA LEU A 281 -10.95 0.44 2.10
C LEU A 281 -10.37 1.40 3.13
N VAL A 282 -9.84 2.55 2.69
CA VAL A 282 -9.27 3.55 3.58
C VAL A 282 -10.34 4.14 4.51
N ARG A 283 -11.57 4.37 4.02
CA ARG A 283 -12.72 4.77 4.86
C ARG A 283 -13.09 3.70 5.88
N ALA A 284 -13.04 2.43 5.49
CA ALA A 284 -13.26 1.27 6.37
C ALA A 284 -12.11 1.00 7.35
N GLY A 285 -11.06 1.84 7.37
CA GLY A 285 -9.95 1.73 8.31
C GLY A 285 -8.84 0.78 7.88
N TYR A 286 -8.71 0.48 6.59
CA TYR A 286 -7.72 -0.46 6.05
C TYR A 286 -6.28 -0.16 6.46
N ILE A 287 -5.86 1.11 6.52
CA ILE A 287 -4.51 1.49 6.98
C ILE A 287 -4.22 0.93 8.38
N LYS A 288 -5.13 1.18 9.34
CA LYS A 288 -4.98 0.67 10.71
C LYS A 288 -4.94 -0.85 10.73
N PHE A 289 -5.81 -1.45 9.93
CA PHE A 289 -5.94 -2.89 9.84
C PHE A 289 -4.66 -3.52 9.30
N ILE A 290 -4.21 -3.13 8.10
CA ILE A 290 -3.04 -3.71 7.44
C ILE A 290 -1.75 -3.49 8.25
N THR A 291 -1.60 -2.35 8.94
CA THR A 291 -0.47 -2.16 9.87
C THR A 291 -0.48 -3.18 11.01
N LYS A 292 -1.65 -3.48 11.58
CA LYS A 292 -1.78 -4.54 12.60
C LYS A 292 -1.50 -5.92 12.02
N VAL A 293 -1.94 -6.20 10.79
CA VAL A 293 -1.64 -7.47 10.10
C VAL A 293 -0.13 -7.67 10.00
N VAL A 294 0.61 -6.66 9.53
CA VAL A 294 2.09 -6.73 9.44
C VAL A 294 2.70 -7.03 10.80
N ILE A 295 2.32 -6.30 11.85
CA ILE A 295 2.85 -6.50 13.21
C ILE A 295 2.58 -7.94 13.68
N LYS A 296 1.38 -8.44 13.42
CA LYS A 296 0.93 -9.76 13.88
C LYS A 296 1.64 -10.89 13.14
N LEU A 297 1.73 -10.79 11.81
CA LEU A 297 2.48 -11.75 10.98
C LEU A 297 3.97 -11.75 11.33
N ALA A 298 4.54 -10.56 11.54
CA ALA A 298 5.97 -10.41 11.81
C ALA A 298 6.41 -10.75 13.23
N ARG A 299 5.49 -10.84 14.19
CA ARG A 299 5.77 -11.25 15.57
C ARG A 299 5.30 -12.66 15.90
N GLY A 300 4.51 -13.28 15.03
CA GLY A 300 3.99 -14.61 15.27
C GLY A 300 5.10 -15.67 15.25
N PRO A 301 4.85 -16.87 15.82
CA PRO A 301 5.82 -17.97 15.86
C PRO A 301 6.16 -18.58 14.48
N TRP A 302 5.66 -17.98 13.40
CA TRP A 302 5.74 -18.46 12.01
C TRP A 302 6.61 -17.57 11.11
N THR A 303 7.43 -16.69 11.68
CA THR A 303 8.34 -15.81 10.92
C THR A 303 9.28 -16.56 9.97
N ALA A 304 9.58 -17.83 10.23
CA ALA A 304 10.43 -18.66 9.36
C ALA A 304 9.71 -19.17 8.09
N HIS A 305 8.40 -19.00 7.95
CA HIS A 305 7.66 -19.52 6.79
C HIS A 305 7.77 -18.54 5.59
N PRO A 306 8.24 -18.97 4.39
CA PRO A 306 8.48 -18.08 3.25
C PRO A 306 7.23 -17.29 2.79
N LEU A 307 6.05 -17.91 2.84
CA LEU A 307 4.80 -17.22 2.51
C LEU A 307 4.42 -16.11 3.51
N ILE A 308 4.88 -16.16 4.77
CA ILE A 308 4.64 -15.09 5.73
C ILE A 308 5.47 -13.86 5.35
N GLU A 309 6.73 -14.07 4.99
CA GLU A 309 7.58 -13.02 4.42
C GLU A 309 6.91 -12.38 3.21
N GLN A 310 6.47 -13.19 2.23
CA GLN A 310 5.77 -12.68 1.04
C GLN A 310 4.50 -11.89 1.40
N ALA A 311 3.71 -12.35 2.37
CA ALA A 311 2.52 -11.65 2.84
C ALA A 311 2.87 -10.32 3.52
N VAL A 312 3.91 -10.28 4.35
CA VAL A 312 4.42 -9.06 5.01
C VAL A 312 4.92 -8.06 3.95
N VAL A 313 5.73 -8.49 2.99
CA VAL A 313 6.17 -7.66 1.85
C VAL A 313 4.98 -7.07 1.12
N SER A 314 4.00 -7.92 0.80
CA SER A 314 2.80 -7.47 0.08
C SER A 314 2.07 -6.39 0.88
N CYS A 315 1.82 -6.63 2.18
CA CYS A 315 1.21 -5.64 3.07
C CYS A 315 1.97 -4.31 3.10
N LEU A 316 3.31 -4.34 3.15
CA LEU A 316 4.14 -3.14 3.13
C LEU A 316 4.05 -2.39 1.81
N ARG A 317 4.06 -3.10 0.68
CA ARG A 317 3.85 -2.49 -0.65
C ARG A 317 2.46 -1.85 -0.78
N HIS A 318 1.42 -2.43 -0.18
CA HIS A 318 0.10 -1.78 -0.10
C HIS A 318 0.14 -0.53 0.77
N LEU A 319 0.75 -0.61 1.95
CA LEU A 319 0.89 0.55 2.82
C LEU A 319 1.60 1.70 2.10
N ASP A 320 2.74 1.41 1.48
CA ASP A 320 3.52 2.32 0.64
C ASP A 320 2.64 2.97 -0.45
N SER A 321 1.94 2.14 -1.23
CA SER A 321 1.04 2.60 -2.29
C SER A 321 -0.06 3.51 -1.77
N ILE A 322 -0.71 3.17 -0.64
CA ILE A 322 -1.78 3.98 -0.06
C ILE A 322 -1.25 5.30 0.47
N ILE A 323 -0.24 5.25 1.32
CA ILE A 323 0.21 6.44 2.05
C ILE A 323 0.84 7.46 1.09
N SER A 324 1.39 7.01 -0.03
CA SER A 324 1.89 7.87 -1.11
C SER A 324 0.79 8.66 -1.83
N LEU A 325 -0.49 8.28 -1.72
CA LEU A 325 -1.58 9.00 -2.37
C LEU A 325 -1.99 10.27 -1.63
N ASN A 326 -1.76 10.36 -0.31
CA ASN A 326 -2.24 11.49 0.50
C ASN A 326 -1.50 11.59 1.85
N ASP A 327 -1.02 12.78 2.19
CA ASP A 327 -0.36 13.04 3.48
C ASP A 327 -1.25 12.75 4.70
N GLU A 328 -2.56 12.88 4.58
CA GLU A 328 -3.49 12.50 5.66
C GLU A 328 -3.45 11.00 5.95
N TYR A 329 -3.16 10.17 4.94
CA TYR A 329 -3.00 8.74 5.10
C TYR A 329 -1.68 8.41 5.79
N VAL A 330 -0.61 9.14 5.50
CA VAL A 330 0.64 9.07 6.28
C VAL A 330 0.37 9.41 7.75
N ALA A 331 -0.31 10.53 8.02
CA ALA A 331 -0.64 10.92 9.38
C ALA A 331 -1.50 9.88 10.11
N ARG A 332 -2.39 9.17 9.39
CA ARG A 332 -3.20 8.08 9.92
C ARG A 332 -2.35 6.84 10.21
N ALA A 333 -1.49 6.43 9.28
CA ALA A 333 -0.58 5.29 9.44
C ALA A 333 0.37 5.48 10.64
N LEU A 334 0.92 6.69 10.80
CA LEU A 334 1.75 7.05 11.95
C LEU A 334 1.03 6.85 13.30
N ARG A 335 -0.30 7.10 13.35
CA ARG A 335 -1.12 6.89 14.56
C ARG A 335 -1.54 5.43 14.76
N THR A 336 -1.26 4.56 13.80
CA THR A 336 -1.65 3.14 13.84
C THR A 336 -0.46 2.21 13.93
N ASP A 337 0.63 2.69 14.55
CA ASP A 337 1.86 1.93 14.81
C ASP A 337 2.65 1.54 13.54
N LEU A 338 2.61 2.36 12.48
CA LEU A 338 3.38 2.11 11.24
C LEU A 338 4.84 1.74 11.50
N PHE A 339 5.53 2.48 12.37
CA PHE A 339 6.94 2.16 12.67
C PHE A 339 7.11 0.86 13.43
N THR A 340 6.14 0.47 14.26
CA THR A 340 6.20 -0.84 14.89
C THR A 340 6.12 -1.94 13.83
N ALA A 341 5.26 -1.78 12.83
CA ALA A 341 5.19 -2.69 11.69
C ALA A 341 6.52 -2.75 10.93
N LEU A 342 7.11 -1.59 10.58
CA LEU A 342 8.40 -1.51 9.89
C LEU A 342 9.54 -2.16 10.69
N CYS A 343 9.63 -1.89 12.00
CA CYS A 343 10.67 -2.50 12.84
C CYS A 343 10.49 -4.01 12.96
N CYS A 344 9.25 -4.51 13.00
CA CYS A 344 9.01 -5.95 13.04
C CYS A 344 9.38 -6.61 11.70
N SER A 345 9.04 -5.99 10.56
CA SER A 345 9.40 -6.53 9.25
C SER A 345 10.91 -6.50 8.99
N LEU A 346 11.61 -5.44 9.41
CA LEU A 346 13.07 -5.34 9.27
C LEU A 346 13.81 -6.45 10.02
N ARG A 347 13.30 -6.87 11.19
CA ARG A 347 13.87 -7.97 11.99
C ARG A 347 13.67 -9.34 11.38
N MET A 348 12.69 -9.50 10.49
CA MET A 348 12.49 -10.75 9.78
C MET A 348 13.47 -10.94 8.62
N HIS A 349 14.36 -9.98 8.36
CA HIS A 349 15.22 -9.94 7.17
C HIS A 349 14.43 -9.98 5.85
N VAL A 350 13.15 -9.60 5.89
CA VAL A 350 12.27 -9.31 4.73
C VAL A 350 12.74 -8.05 3.97
N ALA A 351 13.97 -7.64 4.27
CA ALA A 351 14.54 -6.33 4.12
C ALA A 351 15.14 -6.14 2.71
N GLU A 352 15.09 -7.12 1.80
CA GLU A 352 15.45 -6.81 0.40
C GLU A 352 14.36 -5.99 -0.32
N ASP A 353 13.21 -5.77 0.33
CA ASP A 353 12.14 -4.98 -0.28
C ASP A 353 12.33 -3.47 -0.09
N GLN A 354 12.46 -2.77 -1.23
CA GLN A 354 12.52 -1.32 -1.33
C GLN A 354 11.30 -0.59 -0.70
N ALA A 355 10.19 -1.27 -0.40
CA ALA A 355 9.01 -0.65 0.21
C ALA A 355 9.32 -0.01 1.56
N VAL A 356 10.22 -0.58 2.38
CA VAL A 356 10.57 0.04 3.68
C VAL A 356 11.22 1.41 3.43
N THR A 357 12.21 1.48 2.55
CA THR A 357 12.88 2.73 2.19
C THR A 357 11.90 3.74 1.59
N ARG A 358 11.06 3.32 0.65
CA ARG A 358 10.03 4.20 0.06
C ARG A 358 9.02 4.71 1.09
N ILE A 359 8.62 3.89 2.07
CA ILE A 359 7.77 4.33 3.18
C ILE A 359 8.50 5.37 4.03
N LEU A 360 9.76 5.15 4.38
CA LEU A 360 10.55 6.12 5.17
C LEU A 360 10.67 7.46 4.43
N ASP A 361 10.97 7.42 3.14
CA ASP A 361 11.05 8.61 2.28
C ASP A 361 9.70 9.33 2.18
N THR A 362 8.62 8.58 1.97
CA THR A 362 7.25 9.13 1.92
C THR A 362 6.86 9.78 3.24
N VAL A 363 7.18 9.15 4.38
CA VAL A 363 6.92 9.73 5.71
C VAL A 363 7.72 11.03 5.87
N VAL A 364 8.99 11.04 5.50
CA VAL A 364 9.86 12.23 5.56
C VAL A 364 9.29 13.38 4.73
N GLN A 365 8.90 13.12 3.48
CA GLN A 365 8.32 14.13 2.60
C GLN A 365 7.02 14.67 3.19
N ALA A 366 6.15 13.77 3.67
CA ALA A 366 4.90 14.13 4.32
C ALA A 366 5.10 14.91 5.63
N THR A 367 6.27 14.87 6.29
CA THR A 367 6.54 15.72 7.47
C THR A 367 6.54 17.22 7.18
N LEU A 368 6.48 17.62 5.92
CA LEU A 368 6.22 19.00 5.52
C LEU A 368 4.75 19.41 5.75
N HIS A 369 3.86 18.44 5.90
CA HIS A 369 2.43 18.63 6.17
C HIS A 369 2.16 18.53 7.67
N TYR A 370 1.37 19.47 8.19
CA TYR A 370 1.17 19.64 9.63
C TYR A 370 0.56 18.41 10.32
N PRO A 371 -0.47 17.73 9.76
CA PRO A 371 -1.02 16.51 10.35
C PRO A 371 0.02 15.40 10.55
N SER A 372 0.89 15.20 9.57
CA SER A 372 1.89 14.14 9.54
C SER A 372 3.03 14.42 10.51
N ILE A 373 3.62 15.62 10.51
CA ILE A 373 4.66 15.96 11.50
C ILE A 373 4.11 15.99 12.92
N ARG A 374 2.84 16.37 13.12
CA ARG A 374 2.20 16.27 14.43
C ARG A 374 2.09 14.82 14.89
N ALA A 375 1.68 13.91 14.02
CA ALA A 375 1.59 12.49 14.31
C ALA A 375 2.98 11.89 14.58
N LEU A 376 3.98 12.24 13.76
CA LEU A 376 5.36 11.84 13.98
C LEU A 376 5.89 12.34 15.33
N ALA A 377 5.69 13.62 15.65
CA ALA A 377 6.16 14.20 16.90
C ALA A 377 5.56 13.51 18.14
N SER A 378 4.32 13.00 18.08
CA SER A 378 3.74 12.26 19.20
C SER A 378 4.37 10.89 19.45
N ILE A 379 4.93 10.25 18.41
CA ILE A 379 5.55 8.93 18.52
C ILE A 379 7.09 8.98 18.52
N PHE A 380 7.66 10.15 18.22
CA PHE A 380 9.11 10.33 18.05
C PHE A 380 9.96 9.85 19.25
N PRO A 381 9.59 10.06 20.52
CA PRO A 381 10.38 9.55 21.64
C PRO A 381 10.57 8.02 21.61
N ALA A 382 9.54 7.27 21.21
CA ALA A 382 9.64 5.82 21.08
C ALA A 382 10.56 5.42 19.90
N LEU A 383 10.52 6.18 18.80
CA LEU A 383 11.37 5.94 17.63
C LEU A 383 12.86 6.10 17.94
N GLU A 384 13.22 7.06 18.79
CA GLU A 384 14.62 7.28 19.20
C GLU A 384 15.18 6.11 20.02
N THR A 385 14.32 5.30 20.65
CA THR A 385 14.71 4.17 21.50
C THR A 385 14.77 2.83 20.79
N VAL A 386 14.46 2.77 19.49
CA VAL A 386 14.47 1.52 18.72
C VAL A 386 15.90 0.96 18.61
N ASP A 387 16.09 -0.31 18.99
CA ASP A 387 17.36 -1.02 18.79
C ASP A 387 17.54 -1.43 17.33
N ILE A 388 18.32 -0.63 16.61
CA ILE A 388 18.62 -0.83 15.19
C ILE A 388 19.73 -1.85 14.93
N ARG A 389 20.42 -2.36 15.96
CA ARG A 389 21.50 -3.36 15.78
C ARG A 389 20.99 -4.68 15.18
N SER A 390 19.69 -4.91 15.29
CA SER A 390 18.99 -6.04 14.67
C SER A 390 18.67 -5.84 13.17
N PHE A 391 18.91 -4.64 12.62
CA PHE A 391 18.68 -4.36 11.20
C PHE A 391 19.95 -4.62 10.39
N SER A 392 19.83 -4.87 9.08
CA SER A 392 21.01 -4.93 8.21
C SER A 392 21.71 -3.58 8.15
N ASP A 393 23.00 -3.58 7.78
CA ASP A 393 23.84 -2.38 7.78
C ASP A 393 23.32 -1.28 6.85
N SER A 394 22.73 -1.66 5.71
CA SER A 394 22.00 -0.72 4.84
C SER A 394 20.92 0.00 5.65
N TYR A 395 19.94 -0.74 6.18
CA TYR A 395 18.81 -0.14 6.90
C TYR A 395 19.20 0.60 8.16
N GLN A 396 20.28 0.22 8.83
CA GLN A 396 20.82 1.01 9.92
C GLN A 396 21.20 2.43 9.45
N THR A 397 21.79 2.54 8.27
CA THR A 397 22.18 3.81 7.64
C THR A 397 20.95 4.62 7.24
N GLU A 398 19.99 4.01 6.52
CA GLU A 398 18.76 4.71 6.13
C GLU A 398 17.95 5.14 7.36
N TRP A 399 17.85 4.29 8.39
CA TRP A 399 17.14 4.63 9.63
C TRP A 399 17.81 5.77 10.40
N LYS A 400 19.15 5.78 10.51
CA LYS A 400 19.89 6.89 11.14
C LYS A 400 19.66 8.20 10.40
N SER A 401 19.66 8.17 9.06
CA SER A 401 19.35 9.32 8.22
C SER A 401 17.92 9.82 8.47
N PHE A 402 16.95 8.90 8.44
CA PHE A 402 15.55 9.16 8.74
C PHE A 402 15.36 9.82 10.12
N ILE A 403 15.92 9.24 11.19
CA ILE A 403 15.80 9.78 12.57
C ILE A 403 16.42 11.17 12.68
N THR A 404 17.55 11.40 12.04
CA THR A 404 18.22 12.71 12.05
C THR A 404 17.33 13.79 11.44
N LEU A 405 16.72 13.50 10.29
CA LEU A 405 15.80 14.42 9.62
C LEU A 405 14.49 14.59 10.39
N ALA A 406 13.89 13.50 10.88
CA ALA A 406 12.70 13.52 11.73
C ALA A 406 12.92 14.40 12.97
N ARG A 407 14.07 14.28 13.64
CA ARG A 407 14.44 15.12 14.80
C ARG A 407 14.44 16.60 14.45
N ARG A 408 15.05 16.97 13.33
CA ARG A 408 15.07 18.36 12.83
C ARG A 408 13.65 18.87 12.59
N ARG A 409 12.79 18.06 11.94
CA ARG A 409 11.39 18.39 11.67
C ARG A 409 10.56 18.56 12.94
N VAL A 410 10.72 17.68 13.93
CA VAL A 410 10.03 17.77 15.23
C VAL A 410 10.46 19.02 16.00
N ARG A 411 11.76 19.37 15.98
CA ARG A 411 12.25 20.64 16.54
C ARG A 411 11.60 21.85 15.87
N LEU A 412 11.49 21.86 14.53
CA LEU A 412 10.79 22.92 13.79
C LEU A 412 9.31 23.02 14.19
N LEU A 413 8.62 21.89 14.37
CA LEU A 413 7.24 21.88 14.84
C LEU A 413 7.11 22.50 16.24
N ASN A 414 8.00 22.14 17.17
CA ASN A 414 7.98 22.68 18.54
C ASN A 414 8.27 24.19 18.55
N GLN A 415 9.21 24.63 17.73
CA GLN A 415 9.47 26.05 17.50
C GLN A 415 8.24 26.78 16.95
N PHE A 416 7.60 26.22 15.92
CA PHE A 416 6.36 26.73 15.33
C PHE A 416 5.23 26.87 16.37
N ARG A 417 5.05 25.85 17.23
CA ARG A 417 4.04 25.83 18.30
C ARG A 417 4.31 26.84 19.41
N SER A 418 5.57 27.01 19.79
CA SER A 418 5.96 27.85 20.93
C SER A 418 5.64 29.34 20.72
N LYS A 419 5.42 29.78 19.48
CA LYS A 419 5.32 31.21 19.09
C LYS A 419 6.52 32.06 19.54
N LYS A 420 7.56 31.47 20.15
CA LYS A 420 8.74 32.17 20.70
C LYS A 420 9.64 32.75 19.62
N ILE A 421 9.36 32.41 18.37
CA ILE A 421 10.06 32.97 17.23
C ILE A 421 9.21 34.12 16.71
N SER A 422 9.72 35.35 16.83
CA SER A 422 9.29 36.49 16.02
C SER A 422 9.61 36.18 14.56
N CYS A 423 8.79 35.34 13.93
CA CYS A 423 9.00 34.95 12.55
C CYS A 423 8.67 36.15 11.68
N ASN A 424 9.72 36.89 11.35
CA ASN A 424 10.01 37.30 9.99
C ASN A 424 9.23 36.40 9.02
N ALA A 425 8.21 36.98 8.39
CA ALA A 425 7.29 36.28 7.52
C ALA A 425 7.49 36.78 6.09
N ALA A 426 7.18 35.91 5.14
CA ALA A 426 7.20 36.26 3.72
C ALA A 426 5.85 36.85 3.30
N CYS A 427 5.88 37.70 2.29
CA CYS A 427 4.68 38.12 1.60
C CYS A 427 4.06 36.92 0.85
N ALA A 428 2.75 36.72 0.94
CA ALA A 428 2.00 35.66 0.29
C ALA A 428 1.74 35.91 -1.21
N ASN A 429 2.37 36.94 -1.78
CA ASN A 429 2.34 37.18 -3.22
C ASN A 429 3.53 36.42 -3.83
N PRO A 430 3.32 35.43 -4.72
CA PRO A 430 4.40 34.61 -5.27
C PRO A 430 5.52 35.40 -5.97
N GLU A 431 5.20 36.55 -6.56
CA GLU A 431 6.19 37.44 -7.19
C GLU A 431 6.93 38.36 -6.21
N CYS A 432 6.47 38.45 -4.96
CA CYS A 432 7.11 39.32 -3.98
C CYS A 432 8.37 38.67 -3.42
N LYS A 433 9.53 39.16 -3.85
CA LYS A 433 10.85 38.70 -3.37
C LYS A 433 11.23 39.21 -1.98
N ILE A 434 10.36 39.98 -1.32
CA ILE A 434 10.64 40.51 0.02
C ILE A 434 10.39 39.41 1.05
N LEU A 435 11.49 38.82 1.51
CA LEU A 435 11.52 37.86 2.61
C LEU A 435 11.84 38.60 3.92
N ASN A 436 11.58 37.93 5.04
CA ASN A 436 11.98 38.38 6.37
C ASN A 436 11.34 39.68 6.91
N ILE A 437 10.09 39.98 6.55
CA ILE A 437 9.39 41.16 7.06
C ILE A 437 8.88 40.88 8.48
N LYS A 438 9.02 41.84 9.42
CA LYS A 438 8.46 41.65 10.76
C LYS A 438 6.97 41.41 10.63
N ARG A 439 6.44 40.41 11.34
CA ARG A 439 5.01 40.04 11.23
C ARG A 439 4.06 41.22 11.49
N THR A 440 4.47 42.19 12.31
CA THR A 440 3.74 43.43 12.62
C THR A 440 3.62 44.39 11.44
N GLU A 441 4.52 44.31 10.46
CA GLU A 441 4.55 45.16 9.28
C GLU A 441 3.73 44.56 8.11
N LEU A 442 3.31 43.31 8.22
CA LEU A 442 2.52 42.61 7.21
C LEU A 442 1.02 42.83 7.43
N ARG A 443 0.32 43.17 6.35
CA ARG A 443 -1.14 43.26 6.29
C ARG A 443 -1.75 41.87 6.18
N ARG A 444 -2.80 41.59 6.94
CA ARG A 444 -3.56 40.33 6.81
C ARG A 444 -4.67 40.48 5.79
N CYS A 445 -4.91 39.43 5.01
CA CYS A 445 -6.14 39.34 4.21
C CYS A 445 -7.37 39.44 5.13
N ALA A 446 -8.34 40.30 4.80
CA ALA A 446 -9.51 40.51 5.65
C ALA A 446 -10.46 39.30 5.69
N GLY A 447 -10.52 38.52 4.60
CA GLY A 447 -11.33 37.30 4.52
C GLY A 447 -10.72 36.17 5.35
N CYS A 448 -9.72 35.49 4.81
CA CYS A 448 -9.14 34.33 5.48
C CYS A 448 -8.39 34.71 6.77
N LYS A 449 -7.80 35.91 6.89
CA LYS A 449 -6.88 36.34 7.97
C LYS A 449 -5.55 35.58 8.00
N LEU A 450 -5.25 34.90 6.90
CA LEU A 450 -4.17 33.93 6.79
C LEU A 450 -3.00 34.43 5.95
N ALA A 451 -3.32 34.85 4.72
CA ALA A 451 -2.33 35.43 3.83
C ALA A 451 -1.84 36.77 4.38
N LEU A 452 -0.52 36.93 4.39
CA LEU A 452 0.19 38.11 4.85
C LEU A 452 0.79 38.82 3.66
N TYR A 453 0.59 40.13 3.55
CA TYR A 453 1.06 40.91 2.43
C TYR A 453 1.87 42.10 2.92
N CYS A 454 3.01 42.35 2.28
CA CYS A 454 3.83 43.54 2.56
C CYS A 454 3.13 44.84 2.13
N SER A 455 2.19 44.76 1.19
CA SER A 455 1.48 45.91 0.64
C SER A 455 0.10 45.53 0.10
N ARG A 456 -0.77 46.53 -0.07
CA ARG A 456 -2.07 46.36 -0.75
C ARG A 456 -1.89 45.89 -2.20
N LYS A 457 -0.85 46.35 -2.89
CA LYS A 457 -0.53 45.91 -4.27
C LYS A 457 -0.31 44.40 -4.32
N CYS A 458 0.53 43.86 -3.43
CA CYS A 458 0.77 42.42 -3.33
C CYS A 458 -0.50 41.63 -2.99
N GLN A 459 -1.35 42.17 -2.12
CA GLN A 459 -2.65 41.56 -1.82
C GLN A 459 -3.56 41.50 -3.06
N ILE A 460 -3.67 42.59 -3.82
CA ILE A 460 -4.50 42.65 -5.03
C ILE A 460 -3.99 41.65 -6.08
N MET A 461 -2.68 41.62 -6.34
CA MET A 461 -2.09 40.68 -7.31
C MET A 461 -2.32 39.23 -6.88
N SER A 462 -2.09 38.89 -5.61
CA SER A 462 -2.43 37.58 -5.06
C SER A 462 -3.92 37.24 -5.20
N TRP A 463 -4.80 38.21 -4.96
CA TRP A 463 -6.26 38.04 -5.03
C TRP A 463 -6.76 37.74 -6.44
N SER A 464 -6.37 38.54 -7.42
CA SER A 464 -6.90 38.46 -8.79
C SER A 464 -6.08 37.59 -9.72
N ILE A 465 -4.75 37.62 -9.62
CA ILE A 465 -3.85 36.96 -10.58
C ILE A 465 -3.55 35.53 -10.11
N TYR A 466 -3.19 35.35 -8.83
CA TYR A 466 -2.80 34.05 -8.28
C TYR A 466 -3.96 33.30 -7.59
N ASN A 467 -5.19 33.65 -7.95
CA ASN A 467 -6.39 32.95 -7.51
C ASN A 467 -6.53 32.82 -5.98
N HIS A 468 -5.99 33.75 -5.17
CA HIS A 468 -6.21 33.70 -3.72
C HIS A 468 -7.70 33.84 -3.37
N ARG A 469 -8.53 34.42 -4.23
CA ARG A 469 -9.98 34.51 -4.03
C ARG A 469 -10.64 33.16 -3.78
N SER A 470 -10.34 32.14 -4.59
CA SER A 470 -10.93 30.79 -4.43
C SER A 470 -10.43 30.12 -3.14
N ILE A 471 -9.14 30.21 -2.86
CA ILE A 471 -8.49 29.69 -1.64
C ILE A 471 -9.06 30.38 -0.40
N CYS A 472 -9.26 31.70 -0.46
CA CYS A 472 -9.77 32.49 0.64
C CYS A 472 -11.20 32.10 1.03
N ALA A 473 -12.04 31.72 0.07
CA ALA A 473 -13.40 31.27 0.33
C ALA A 473 -13.42 29.93 1.09
N GLY A 474 -12.60 28.96 0.67
CA GLY A 474 -12.50 27.64 1.32
C GLY A 474 -11.84 27.69 2.71
N ALA A 475 -11.01 28.69 2.98
CA ALA A 475 -10.31 28.84 4.25
C ALA A 475 -11.18 29.40 5.40
N CYS A 476 -12.37 29.94 5.10
CA CYS A 476 -13.34 30.37 6.10
C CYS A 476 -14.25 29.23 6.59
N SER A 477 -14.35 28.14 5.83
CA SER A 477 -14.94 26.86 6.26
C SER A 477 -13.93 26.01 7.05
N ASP A 478 -14.39 24.94 7.70
CA ASP A 478 -13.69 24.08 8.67
C ASP A 478 -12.31 23.47 8.26
N ASN A 479 -11.68 23.88 7.16
CA ASN A 479 -10.36 23.43 6.67
C ASN A 479 -9.17 24.01 7.46
N ALA A 480 -9.31 24.15 8.78
CA ALA A 480 -8.23 24.62 9.65
C ALA A 480 -6.97 23.73 9.61
N SER A 481 -7.11 22.45 9.22
CA SER A 481 -6.01 21.49 9.08
C SER A 481 -5.10 21.81 7.90
N GLU A 482 -5.67 21.91 6.70
CA GLU A 482 -4.96 22.24 5.45
C GLU A 482 -4.21 23.57 5.59
N TYR A 483 -4.87 24.55 6.20
CA TYR A 483 -4.25 25.83 6.46
C TYR A 483 -3.04 25.75 7.41
N ARG A 484 -3.14 24.97 8.50
CA ARG A 484 -2.00 24.76 9.41
C ARG A 484 -0.84 24.10 8.68
N SER A 485 -1.10 23.20 7.73
CA SER A 485 -0.08 22.63 6.84
C SER A 485 0.62 23.72 6.04
N THR A 486 -0.10 24.59 5.32
CA THR A 486 0.53 25.65 4.52
C THR A 486 1.39 26.60 5.37
N ARG A 487 0.92 26.97 6.57
CA ARG A 487 1.74 27.80 7.48
C ARG A 487 2.99 27.11 7.96
N PHE A 488 2.85 25.84 8.34
CA PHE A 488 3.97 25.05 8.82
C PHE A 488 4.98 24.82 7.70
N LEU A 489 4.52 24.51 6.48
CA LEU A 489 5.33 24.38 5.29
C LEU A 489 6.14 25.67 5.03
N HIS A 490 5.49 26.84 4.97
CA HIS A 490 6.21 28.10 4.82
C HIS A 490 7.22 28.35 5.94
N PHE A 491 6.86 28.04 7.18
CA PHE A 491 7.76 28.16 8.32
C PHE A 491 8.97 27.22 8.17
N ALA A 492 8.75 25.97 7.77
CA ALA A 492 9.76 24.96 7.57
C ALA A 492 10.70 25.33 6.42
N ILE A 493 10.16 25.74 5.26
CA ILE A 493 10.93 26.20 4.09
C ILE A 493 11.80 27.39 4.46
N LEU A 494 11.24 28.44 5.08
CA LEU A 494 12.03 29.62 5.44
C LEU A 494 13.15 29.26 6.42
N ARG A 495 12.89 28.38 7.38
CA ARG A 495 13.88 27.94 8.36
C ARG A 495 14.95 27.06 7.74
N ASP A 496 14.56 26.11 6.90
CA ASP A 496 15.50 25.26 6.20
C ASP A 496 16.34 26.05 5.21
N TYR A 497 15.73 26.95 4.44
CA TYR A 497 16.44 27.89 3.58
C TYR A 497 17.47 28.67 4.38
N HIS A 498 17.11 29.31 5.49
CA HIS A 498 18.08 30.07 6.30
C HIS A 498 19.17 29.18 6.91
N ALA A 499 18.85 27.95 7.29
CA ALA A 499 19.82 27.01 7.84
C ALA A 499 20.78 26.45 6.78
N GLN A 500 20.31 26.26 5.54
CA GLN A 500 21.07 25.69 4.43
C GLN A 500 21.54 26.77 3.44
N LYS A 501 21.25 28.05 3.67
CA LYS A 501 21.53 29.14 2.72
C LYS A 501 23.00 29.17 2.34
N SER A 502 23.88 28.97 3.31
CA SER A 502 25.32 28.87 3.05
C SER A 502 25.62 27.72 2.10
N ASP A 503 25.06 26.55 2.36
CA ASP A 503 25.34 25.32 1.63
C ASP A 503 24.77 25.37 0.21
N LEU A 504 23.58 25.95 0.04
CA LEU A 504 22.98 26.22 -1.27
C LEU A 504 23.82 27.22 -2.08
N ILE A 505 24.29 28.30 -1.43
CA ILE A 505 25.22 29.24 -2.07
C ILE A 505 26.53 28.54 -2.43
N PHE A 506 27.02 27.62 -1.60
CA PHE A 506 28.23 26.84 -1.89
C PHE A 506 28.05 25.91 -3.08
N ASN A 507 26.93 25.17 -3.15
CA ASN A 507 26.63 24.29 -4.26
C ASN A 507 26.46 25.09 -5.56
N GLU A 508 25.79 26.25 -5.52
CA GLU A 508 25.62 27.11 -6.69
C GLU A 508 26.95 27.71 -7.15
N LEU A 509 27.81 28.16 -6.23
CA LEU A 509 29.15 28.67 -6.55
C LEU A 509 30.07 27.57 -7.09
N ALA A 510 29.94 26.34 -6.59
CA ALA A 510 30.63 25.16 -7.11
C ALA A 510 30.08 24.74 -8.48
N TYR A 511 28.80 24.97 -8.78
CA TYR A 511 28.24 24.62 -10.09
C TYR A 511 28.56 25.67 -11.16
N THR A 512 28.41 26.96 -10.82
CA THR A 512 28.57 28.08 -11.76
C THR A 512 30.02 28.39 -12.13
N ASN A 513 31.00 28.04 -11.30
CA ASN A 513 32.42 28.31 -11.56
C ASN A 513 33.22 27.12 -12.10
N PHE A 514 32.64 25.93 -12.21
CA PHE A 514 33.38 24.71 -12.63
C PHE A 514 33.19 24.30 -14.09
N THR A 515 32.47 25.10 -14.89
CA THR A 515 32.45 24.94 -16.35
C THR A 515 33.73 25.44 -17.04
N GLY A 516 34.71 25.96 -16.28
CA GLY A 516 36.05 26.29 -16.80
C GLY A 516 37.15 26.20 -15.74
N ARG A 517 38.07 25.23 -15.90
CA ARG A 517 39.37 25.01 -15.21
C ARG A 517 39.72 26.01 -14.08
N LYS A 518 39.16 25.82 -12.88
CA LYS A 518 39.63 26.42 -11.62
C LYS A 518 39.75 25.33 -10.55
N ASP A 519 40.81 25.37 -9.76
CA ASP A 519 41.28 24.21 -8.97
C ASP A 519 40.74 24.14 -7.52
N PHE A 520 40.31 25.26 -6.91
CA PHE A 520 39.64 25.28 -5.59
C PHE A 520 39.01 26.65 -5.23
N CYS A 521 38.14 26.67 -4.22
CA CYS A 521 37.53 27.90 -3.65
C CYS A 521 37.95 28.07 -2.18
N VAL A 522 38.30 29.30 -1.76
CA VAL A 522 38.58 29.63 -0.35
C VAL A 522 37.49 30.55 0.19
N LEU A 523 36.92 30.16 1.31
CA LEU A 523 35.73 30.75 1.89
C LEU A 523 36.00 31.35 3.25
N PHE A 524 35.64 32.62 3.44
CA PHE A 524 35.78 33.29 4.72
C PHE A 524 34.41 33.44 5.38
N ARG A 525 34.25 32.83 6.57
CA ARG A 525 33.03 32.92 7.38
C ARG A 525 33.31 33.75 8.63
N HIS A 526 32.58 34.85 8.82
CA HIS A 526 32.70 35.65 10.05
C HIS A 526 31.80 35.07 11.15
N ILE A 527 32.40 34.54 12.23
CA ILE A 527 31.70 33.99 13.39
C ILE A 527 32.26 34.66 14.65
N ALA A 528 31.41 35.35 15.40
CA ALA A 528 31.74 35.93 16.72
C ALA A 528 33.03 36.79 16.75
N GLY A 529 33.25 37.63 15.72
CA GLY A 529 34.43 38.51 15.65
C GLY A 529 35.69 37.84 15.10
N ARG A 530 35.57 36.63 14.54
CA ARG A 530 36.69 35.91 13.90
C ARG A 530 36.29 35.46 12.49
N PHE A 531 37.25 35.46 11.56
CA PHE A 531 37.07 34.89 10.23
C PHE A 531 37.62 33.47 10.20
N LEU A 532 36.76 32.50 9.86
CA LEU A 532 37.14 31.11 9.59
C LEU A 532 37.33 30.95 8.08
N ALA A 533 38.51 30.51 7.64
CA ALA A 533 38.77 30.20 6.24
C ALA A 533 38.60 28.70 5.98
N SER A 534 37.77 28.32 5.01
CA SER A 534 37.60 26.93 4.57
C SER A 534 37.96 26.79 3.10
N VAL A 535 38.83 25.85 2.75
CA VAL A 535 39.21 25.58 1.36
C VAL A 535 38.41 24.39 0.86
N VAL A 536 37.71 24.55 -0.26
CA VAL A 536 36.89 23.51 -0.89
C VAL A 536 37.50 23.16 -2.24
N PHE A 537 37.90 21.90 -2.40
CA PHE A 537 38.39 21.33 -3.64
C PHE A 537 37.24 20.65 -4.40
N ALA A 538 37.26 20.64 -5.73
CA ALA A 538 36.29 19.87 -6.51
C ALA A 538 36.64 18.39 -6.57
N GLU A 539 35.61 17.53 -6.50
CA GLU A 539 35.70 16.07 -6.41
C GLU A 539 36.63 15.36 -7.42
N PRO A 540 36.75 15.74 -8.72
CA PRO A 540 37.66 15.03 -9.62
C PRO A 540 39.15 15.20 -9.29
N TYR A 541 39.53 16.09 -8.36
CA TYR A 541 40.93 16.36 -8.01
C TYR A 541 41.38 15.80 -6.65
N LYS A 542 40.46 15.25 -5.83
CA LYS A 542 40.81 14.69 -4.52
C LYS A 542 41.80 13.51 -4.66
N ASN A 543 41.54 12.61 -5.60
CA ASN A 543 42.41 11.45 -5.89
C ASN A 543 43.72 11.82 -6.61
N THR A 544 43.79 12.97 -7.30
CA THR A 544 44.99 13.39 -8.03
C THR A 544 46.02 14.06 -7.11
N ILE A 545 45.56 14.74 -6.05
CA ILE A 545 46.42 15.41 -5.07
C ILE A 545 47.02 14.41 -4.08
N GLU A 546 46.27 13.39 -3.66
CA GLU A 546 46.76 12.33 -2.76
C GLU A 546 47.86 11.46 -3.39
N ASN A 547 47.93 11.39 -4.74
CA ASN A 547 48.85 10.50 -5.46
C ASN A 547 50.01 11.19 -6.20
N HIS A 548 50.04 12.52 -6.33
CA HIS A 548 51.13 13.24 -7.02
C HIS A 548 51.43 14.63 -6.40
N PRO A 549 52.33 14.71 -5.40
CA PRO A 549 52.63 15.97 -4.69
C PRO A 549 53.48 17.00 -5.47
N ALA A 550 53.86 16.72 -6.73
CA ALA A 550 54.89 17.48 -7.46
C ALA A 550 54.44 18.16 -8.77
N ALA A 551 53.14 18.23 -9.08
CA ALA A 551 52.66 18.90 -10.29
C ALA A 551 52.50 20.41 -10.06
N GLY A 552 53.39 21.21 -10.68
CA GLY A 552 53.33 22.68 -10.65
C GLY A 552 52.07 23.23 -11.31
N LEU A 553 51.32 24.04 -10.57
CA LEU A 553 50.11 24.75 -11.04
C LEU A 553 50.47 26.15 -11.59
N HIS A 554 49.70 26.77 -12.54
CA HIS A 554 49.82 28.21 -12.94
C HIS A 554 48.65 29.31 -13.02
N ALA A 555 48.87 30.51 -12.40
CA ALA A 555 48.28 31.90 -12.35
C ALA A 555 46.92 32.20 -11.64
N VAL A 556 46.73 33.42 -11.06
CA VAL A 556 45.56 33.85 -10.21
C VAL A 556 44.64 34.88 -10.90
N GLU A 557 43.32 34.63 -10.92
CA GLU A 557 42.28 35.59 -11.32
C GLU A 557 41.21 35.68 -10.23
N ILE A 558 40.90 36.91 -9.76
CA ILE A 558 40.10 37.16 -8.55
C ILE A 558 38.72 37.70 -8.96
N HIS A 559 37.65 37.07 -8.47
CA HIS A 559 36.30 37.63 -8.54
C HIS A 559 35.75 37.81 -7.13
N LEU A 560 35.45 39.06 -6.78
CA LEU A 560 34.67 39.41 -5.60
C LEU A 560 33.20 39.39 -5.99
N VAL A 561 32.42 38.51 -5.36
CA VAL A 561 30.96 38.50 -5.52
C VAL A 561 30.36 39.12 -4.26
N GLU A 562 29.86 40.35 -4.37
CA GLU A 562 29.04 40.95 -3.32
C GLU A 562 27.67 40.27 -3.29
N LEU A 563 27.32 39.67 -2.14
CA LEU A 563 25.97 39.18 -1.91
C LEU A 563 25.12 40.30 -1.28
N PRO A 564 23.93 40.61 -1.82
CA PRO A 564 23.09 41.66 -1.26
C PRO A 564 22.77 41.39 0.22
N ASN A 565 23.09 42.37 1.08
CA ASN A 565 22.77 42.42 2.51
C ASN A 565 23.52 41.46 3.45
N GLN A 566 24.70 40.89 3.11
CA GLN A 566 25.54 40.15 4.06
C GLN A 566 27.05 40.29 3.81
N PRO A 567 27.92 40.25 4.85
CA PRO A 567 29.37 40.34 4.72
C PRO A 567 29.99 38.95 4.48
N ILE A 568 29.59 38.28 3.40
CA ILE A 568 30.21 37.02 2.99
C ILE A 568 31.02 37.30 1.72
N PHE A 569 32.31 36.98 1.76
CA PHE A 569 33.21 37.08 0.62
C PHE A 569 33.67 35.69 0.21
N ALA A 570 33.50 35.34 -1.06
CA ALA A 570 34.11 34.16 -1.66
C ALA A 570 35.34 34.59 -2.45
N ILE A 571 36.47 33.92 -2.26
CA ILE A 571 37.68 34.15 -3.05
C ILE A 571 37.92 32.90 -3.90
N ALA A 572 37.67 33.01 -5.20
CA ALA A 572 38.11 32.00 -6.17
C ALA A 572 39.60 32.22 -6.44
N LEU A 573 40.42 31.19 -6.23
CA LEU A 573 41.84 31.23 -6.50
C LEU A 573 42.16 30.24 -7.63
N ARG A 574 42.99 30.69 -8.57
CA ARG A 574 43.58 29.85 -9.62
C ARG A 574 45.08 29.79 -9.32
N THR A 575 45.73 28.63 -9.41
CA THR A 575 47.07 28.44 -8.81
C THR A 575 48.21 28.49 -9.82
N SER A 576 49.31 29.29 -9.59
CA SER A 576 50.79 28.94 -9.70
C SER A 576 51.69 29.50 -8.65
N GLY A 577 52.76 28.74 -8.36
CA GLY A 577 54.12 29.23 -8.06
C GLY A 577 54.67 28.72 -6.72
N THR A 578 55.87 29.14 -6.31
CA THR A 578 56.63 28.57 -5.17
C THR A 578 56.31 29.14 -3.78
N LEU A 579 55.42 30.13 -3.65
CA LEU A 579 55.04 30.66 -2.33
C LEU A 579 54.14 29.67 -1.57
N SER A 580 54.38 29.50 -0.27
CA SER A 580 53.49 28.72 0.59
C SER A 580 52.09 29.33 0.62
N MET A 581 51.06 28.50 0.80
CA MET A 581 49.65 28.90 0.83
C MET A 581 49.39 30.06 1.81
N LYS A 582 50.08 30.04 2.98
CA LYS A 582 50.06 31.10 4.00
C LYS A 582 50.56 32.45 3.47
N ALA A 583 51.69 32.46 2.77
CA ALA A 583 52.26 33.69 2.21
C ALA A 583 51.35 34.33 1.14
N ARG A 584 50.63 33.50 0.37
CA ARG A 584 49.69 33.95 -0.67
C ARG A 584 48.38 34.51 -0.11
N ILE A 585 47.82 33.88 0.92
CA ILE A 585 46.63 34.38 1.62
C ILE A 585 46.95 35.75 2.22
N LEU A 586 48.11 35.90 2.89
CA LEU A 586 48.57 37.17 3.45
C LEU A 586 48.78 38.26 2.38
N GLN A 587 49.38 37.92 1.24
CA GLN A 587 49.57 38.87 0.13
C GLN A 587 48.24 39.29 -0.52
N THR A 588 47.25 38.41 -0.53
CA THR A 588 45.89 38.67 -1.06
C THR A 588 45.09 39.55 -0.11
N VAL A 589 45.15 39.30 1.19
CA VAL A 589 44.56 40.15 2.24
C VAL A 589 45.15 41.56 2.19
N GLN A 590 46.45 41.70 1.94
CA GLN A 590 47.11 43.00 1.77
C GLN A 590 46.62 43.77 0.53
N LYS A 591 46.28 43.09 -0.57
CA LYS A 591 45.74 43.72 -1.80
C LYS A 591 44.27 44.17 -1.70
N ILE A 592 43.50 43.60 -0.78
CA ILE A 592 42.08 43.97 -0.52
C ILE A 592 41.97 45.28 0.30
N SER A 593 43.11 45.93 0.62
CA SER A 593 43.16 47.20 1.36
C SER A 593 42.71 48.43 0.54
N SER A 594 41.46 48.43 0.05
CA SER A 594 40.75 49.70 -0.15
C SER A 594 40.39 50.29 1.22
N ALA A 595 40.18 51.61 1.26
CA ALA A 595 39.93 52.37 2.49
C ALA A 595 38.71 51.88 3.30
N GLU A 596 37.79 51.13 2.69
CA GLU A 596 36.56 50.63 3.32
C GLU A 596 36.75 49.36 4.18
N TYR A 597 37.86 48.63 4.05
CA TYR A 597 38.03 47.31 4.69
C TYR A 597 39.26 47.18 5.60
N LYS A 598 39.82 48.31 6.05
CA LYS A 598 41.05 48.35 6.89
C LYS A 598 40.97 47.51 8.16
N ASP A 599 39.81 47.42 8.79
CA ASP A 599 39.65 46.66 10.04
C ASP A 599 39.58 45.15 9.80
N ALA A 600 38.88 44.71 8.75
CA ALA A 600 38.87 43.30 8.33
C ALA A 600 40.27 42.83 7.88
N ALA A 601 41.02 43.67 7.17
CA ALA A 601 42.40 43.38 6.75
C ALA A 601 43.36 43.24 7.96
N LYS A 602 43.17 44.03 9.02
CA LYS A 602 43.92 43.91 10.28
C LYS A 602 43.62 42.61 11.01
N ASP A 603 42.37 42.17 11.03
CA ASP A 603 41.98 40.93 11.70
C ASP A 603 42.39 39.67 10.90
N LEU A 604 42.33 39.73 9.57
CA LEU A 604 42.85 38.68 8.67
C LEU A 604 44.38 38.53 8.76
N ALA A 605 45.12 39.62 8.95
CA ALA A 605 46.58 39.58 9.14
C ALA A 605 47.01 38.92 10.46
N ARG A 606 46.08 38.71 11.41
CA ARG A 606 46.30 38.06 12.70
C ARG A 606 45.94 36.57 12.73
N LEU A 607 45.50 36.00 11.61
CA LEU A 607 45.14 34.59 11.52
C LEU A 607 46.40 33.70 11.60
N GLU A 608 46.48 32.88 12.65
CA GLU A 608 47.37 31.72 12.68
C GLU A 608 46.73 30.56 11.92
N VAL A 609 47.50 29.92 11.05
CA VAL A 609 47.11 28.66 10.41
C VAL A 609 47.35 27.55 11.45
N VAL A 610 46.27 27.04 12.03
CA VAL A 610 46.30 25.87 12.91
C VAL A 610 46.10 24.64 12.03
N GLU A 611 47.14 23.80 11.99
CA GLU A 611 47.36 22.48 11.37
C GLU A 611 46.43 21.93 10.25
N THR A 612 47.10 21.36 9.24
CA THR A 612 46.52 20.54 8.17
C THR A 612 45.96 19.22 8.70
N TYR A 613 44.71 18.95 8.33
CA TYR A 613 43.93 17.75 8.63
C TYR A 613 44.56 16.51 7.95
N ASP A 614 45.03 15.55 8.73
CA ASP A 614 45.33 14.20 8.24
C ASP A 614 44.12 13.31 8.60
N GLY A 615 43.52 12.72 7.57
CA GLY A 615 42.19 12.15 7.66
C GLY A 615 42.19 10.83 8.41
N ASP A 616 41.87 10.86 9.71
CA ASP A 616 40.98 9.87 10.35
C ASP A 616 40.67 10.24 11.81
N ALA A 617 39.37 10.20 12.14
CA ALA A 617 38.71 10.29 13.45
C ALA A 617 38.41 11.69 14.08
N ASN A 618 37.09 11.97 14.16
CA ASN A 618 36.33 12.88 15.05
C ASN A 618 36.96 14.21 15.56
N VAL A 619 36.42 15.29 14.97
CA VAL A 619 36.35 16.73 15.32
C VAL A 619 37.65 17.52 15.28
#